data_AF-A0A7W0GJ60-F1
#
_entry.id   AF-A0A7W0GJ60-F1
#
_cell.length_a   1.000
_cell.length_b   1.000
_cell.length_c   1.000
_cell.angle_alpha   90.00
_cell.angle_beta   90.00
_cell.angle_gamma   90.00
#
_symmetry.space_group_name_H-M   'P 1'
#
loop_
_entity.id
_entity.type
_entity.pdbx_description
1 polymer ?
#
loop_
_entity_poly.entity_id
_entity_poly.type
_entity_poly.pdbx_seq_one_letter_code
_entity_poly.pdbx_strand_id
1 'polypeptide(L)'
;NRTGIGHLVSISGLHITMIASLAGLAVGALWRRSPALVARAAAQTAAVLAGLTAAFLYALLAGWGVPAQRTVVMLATVGVAWLASSRVRAATSLALAAALVCLIDPWAVLAAGFWLSFGAVAAIVWVVQGRPLRAAASGWRPVLHAAVRIQIAVTLALIPATVLLFHQLSIVSPLANAAAIPIVSWAVTPLALIGAALASLPAPVSLLAEPILSFANAIFAILATALQWGASFAWATLPVATPPLALVALAAIGVVWLLAPPGWPARALGTVAILPMFVWPATRAAESEVWVTALDVGQGSAVLIETRDQAWLYDAGPRYSADTDAGERLILPYLRHRGIGRLDGLIVSHLDNDHSGGAASILRAIAVDRVITSIGSGHPVLGARADVERCTAGTQWHSGSLKFAVLHPSHSDYEAKRATNSMSCVVLIAAGATRLLLTGDVPLIDESALIARDPALRADWLAVPHHGSRSSSGALLLDTLGAGSAVAQAGYRNRFRHPDPEVVARYQARRIQFFRTDHSGAVQWRFARDGSSTVYLTRLSGARYWHNRPGVTPAAAGATPVTPEGNAAAADAIPGPPEPYAGR
;
A
#
# COMPACT_ATOMS: atom_id res chain seq x y z
N ASN A 1 1.50 -10.33 -0.35
CA ASN A 1 2.06 -9.72 -1.59
C ASN A 1 3.27 -10.44 -2.16
N ARG A 2 4.29 -10.81 -1.38
CA ARG A 2 5.52 -11.46 -1.89
C ARG A 2 5.30 -12.73 -2.71
N THR A 3 4.27 -13.51 -2.43
CA THR A 3 3.90 -14.74 -3.17
C THR A 3 2.81 -14.55 -4.23
N GLY A 4 2.28 -13.33 -4.40
CA GLY A 4 1.24 -13.02 -5.39
C GLY A 4 -0.14 -13.67 -5.17
N ILE A 5 -0.37 -14.30 -4.02
CA ILE A 5 -1.66 -14.97 -3.68
C ILE A 5 -2.71 -14.04 -3.05
N GLY A 6 -2.48 -12.71 -3.01
CA GLY A 6 -3.35 -11.76 -2.31
C GLY A 6 -4.82 -11.82 -2.78
N HIS A 7 -5.05 -12.20 -4.03
CA HIS A 7 -6.38 -12.38 -4.59
C HIS A 7 -7.15 -13.60 -4.04
N LEU A 8 -6.45 -14.60 -3.49
CA LEU A 8 -7.11 -15.74 -2.84
C LEU A 8 -7.65 -15.35 -1.47
N VAL A 9 -6.91 -14.50 -0.75
CA VAL A 9 -7.31 -13.95 0.55
C VAL A 9 -8.37 -12.85 0.37
N SER A 10 -8.29 -12.05 -0.69
CA SER A 10 -9.28 -11.04 -1.07
C SER A 10 -10.54 -11.60 -1.77
N ILE A 11 -10.77 -12.92 -1.66
CA ILE A 11 -11.90 -13.66 -2.22
C ILE A 11 -11.94 -13.62 -3.75
N SER A 12 -11.49 -14.73 -4.33
CA SER A 12 -11.43 -14.90 -5.77
C SER A 12 -12.82 -15.14 -6.36
N GLY A 13 -13.01 -14.68 -7.61
CA GLY A 13 -14.21 -15.04 -8.38
C GLY A 13 -14.38 -16.56 -8.55
N LEU A 14 -13.29 -17.32 -8.46
CA LEU A 14 -13.33 -18.79 -8.51
C LEU A 14 -14.12 -19.36 -7.32
N HIS A 15 -13.94 -18.86 -6.09
CA HIS A 15 -14.69 -19.35 -4.93
C HIS A 15 -16.18 -19.07 -5.06
N ILE A 16 -16.54 -17.86 -5.49
CA ILE A 16 -17.94 -17.46 -5.70
C ILE A 16 -18.58 -18.34 -6.79
N THR A 17 -17.91 -18.52 -7.93
CA THR A 17 -18.41 -19.38 -9.02
C THR A 17 -18.50 -20.84 -8.60
N MET A 18 -17.55 -21.35 -7.81
CA MET A 18 -17.58 -22.72 -7.28
C MET A 18 -18.79 -22.92 -6.37
N ILE A 19 -19.01 -22.04 -5.40
CA ILE A 19 -20.13 -22.12 -4.46
C ILE A 19 -21.47 -22.00 -5.20
N ALA A 20 -21.57 -21.07 -6.15
CA ALA A 20 -22.72 -20.94 -7.03
C ALA A 20 -23.01 -22.24 -7.80
N SER A 21 -21.97 -22.86 -8.35
CA SER A 21 -22.08 -24.10 -9.12
C SER A 21 -22.49 -25.28 -8.23
N LEU A 22 -21.90 -25.43 -7.04
CA LEU A 22 -22.26 -26.47 -6.08
C LEU A 22 -23.70 -26.35 -5.62
N ALA A 23 -24.14 -25.15 -5.25
CA ALA A 23 -25.52 -24.87 -4.85
C ALA A 23 -26.50 -25.16 -6.01
N GLY A 24 -26.20 -24.68 -7.22
CA GLY A 24 -27.03 -24.92 -8.40
C GLY A 24 -27.12 -26.41 -8.76
N LEU A 25 -26.01 -27.15 -8.71
CA LEU A 25 -25.99 -28.59 -8.98
C LEU A 25 -26.77 -29.37 -7.93
N ALA A 26 -26.60 -29.05 -6.64
CA ALA A 26 -27.30 -29.70 -5.54
C ALA A 26 -28.82 -29.47 -5.64
N VAL A 27 -29.25 -28.21 -5.78
CA VAL A 27 -30.67 -27.87 -5.91
C VAL A 27 -31.23 -28.46 -7.19
N GLY A 28 -30.54 -28.36 -8.33
CA GLY A 28 -30.99 -28.96 -9.58
C GLY A 28 -31.14 -30.48 -9.50
N ALA A 29 -30.24 -31.18 -8.81
CA ALA A 29 -30.32 -32.63 -8.61
C ALA A 29 -31.50 -33.02 -7.72
N LEU A 30 -31.74 -32.29 -6.62
CA LEU A 30 -32.89 -32.50 -5.75
C LEU A 30 -34.22 -32.16 -6.46
N TRP A 31 -34.24 -31.07 -7.23
CA TRP A 31 -35.42 -30.64 -7.97
C TRP A 31 -35.89 -31.69 -8.97
N ARG A 32 -34.94 -32.32 -9.69
CA ARG A 32 -35.22 -33.41 -10.64
C ARG A 32 -35.84 -34.65 -10.00
N ARG A 33 -35.72 -34.83 -8.67
CA ARG A 33 -36.32 -35.97 -7.96
C ARG A 33 -37.80 -35.77 -7.64
N SER A 34 -38.35 -34.56 -7.80
CA SER A 34 -39.75 -34.27 -7.52
C SER A 34 -40.51 -33.96 -8.80
N PRO A 35 -41.36 -34.89 -9.30
CA PRO A 35 -42.17 -34.66 -10.49
C PRO A 35 -43.06 -33.42 -10.38
N ALA A 36 -43.60 -33.14 -9.18
CA ALA A 36 -44.45 -31.98 -8.92
C ALA A 36 -43.69 -30.65 -9.05
N LEU A 37 -42.42 -30.61 -8.65
CA LEU A 37 -41.59 -29.41 -8.79
C LEU A 37 -41.13 -29.19 -10.23
N VAL A 38 -40.76 -30.27 -10.93
CA VAL A 38 -40.40 -30.22 -12.36
C VAL A 38 -41.57 -29.77 -13.22
N ALA A 39 -42.81 -30.16 -12.85
CA ALA A 39 -44.02 -29.70 -13.53
C ALA A 39 -44.27 -28.19 -13.35
N ARG A 40 -43.79 -27.58 -12.26
CA ARG A 40 -43.93 -26.13 -11.99
C ARG A 40 -42.84 -25.30 -12.66
N ALA A 41 -41.60 -25.77 -12.63
CA ALA A 41 -40.47 -25.08 -13.21
C ALA A 41 -39.37 -26.06 -13.61
N ALA A 42 -38.69 -25.76 -14.72
CA ALA A 42 -37.53 -26.52 -15.16
C ALA A 42 -36.45 -26.55 -14.07
N ALA A 43 -35.86 -27.72 -13.82
CA ALA A 43 -34.82 -27.89 -12.81
C ALA A 43 -33.59 -26.99 -13.05
N GLN A 44 -33.34 -26.63 -14.32
CA GLN A 44 -32.34 -25.66 -14.74
C GLN A 44 -32.63 -24.28 -14.16
N THR A 45 -33.88 -23.84 -14.16
CA THR A 45 -34.28 -22.54 -13.59
C THR A 45 -34.02 -22.50 -12.10
N ALA A 46 -34.44 -23.55 -11.37
CA ALA A 46 -34.17 -23.67 -9.94
C ALA A 46 -32.66 -23.70 -9.64
N ALA A 47 -31.88 -24.41 -10.46
CA ALA A 47 -30.42 -24.46 -10.32
C ALA A 47 -29.76 -23.08 -10.53
N VAL A 48 -30.18 -22.31 -11.54
CA VAL A 48 -29.66 -20.95 -11.77
C VAL A 48 -29.98 -20.05 -10.59
N LEU A 49 -31.24 -20.02 -10.16
CA LEU A 49 -31.67 -19.13 -9.08
C LEU A 49 -30.96 -19.49 -7.76
N ALA A 50 -30.81 -20.78 -7.46
CA ALA A 50 -30.06 -21.23 -6.29
C ALA A 50 -28.58 -20.83 -6.38
N GLY A 51 -27.95 -21.02 -7.54
CA GLY A 51 -26.56 -20.64 -7.75
C GLY A 51 -26.33 -19.14 -7.63
N LEU A 52 -27.20 -18.31 -8.21
CA LEU A 52 -27.13 -16.85 -8.09
C LEU A 52 -27.35 -16.38 -6.65
N THR A 53 -28.32 -16.99 -5.95
CA THR A 53 -28.59 -16.69 -4.54
C THR A 53 -27.37 -17.04 -3.68
N ALA A 54 -26.79 -18.22 -3.87
CA ALA A 54 -25.58 -18.62 -3.16
C ALA A 54 -24.38 -17.72 -3.47
N ALA A 55 -24.20 -17.32 -4.75
CA ALA A 55 -23.16 -16.39 -5.16
C ALA A 55 -23.30 -15.03 -4.45
N PHE A 56 -24.52 -14.50 -4.41
CA PHE A 56 -24.83 -13.22 -3.77
C PHE A 56 -24.60 -13.28 -2.26
N LEU A 57 -25.15 -14.29 -1.58
CA LEU A 57 -24.98 -14.48 -0.14
C LEU A 57 -23.51 -14.67 0.25
N TYR A 58 -22.77 -15.47 -0.53
CA TYR A 58 -21.35 -15.65 -0.29
C TYR A 58 -20.55 -14.37 -0.57
N ALA A 59 -20.91 -13.60 -1.61
CA ALA A 59 -20.29 -12.30 -1.88
C ALA A 59 -20.55 -11.27 -0.77
N LEU A 60 -21.72 -11.31 -0.11
CA LEU A 60 -22.00 -10.48 1.06
C LEU A 60 -21.17 -10.93 2.28
N LEU A 61 -21.14 -12.24 2.55
CA LEU A 61 -20.32 -12.82 3.62
C LEU A 61 -18.83 -12.49 3.42
N ALA A 62 -18.40 -12.42 2.15
CA ALA A 62 -17.08 -12.04 1.70
C ALA A 62 -16.74 -10.55 1.85
N GLY A 63 -17.69 -9.70 2.27
CA GLY A 63 -17.48 -8.25 2.41
C GLY A 63 -17.75 -7.43 1.15
N TRP A 64 -18.41 -8.00 0.13
CA TRP A 64 -18.91 -7.29 -1.05
C TRP A 64 -17.86 -6.45 -1.81
N GLY A 65 -16.60 -6.89 -1.81
CA GLY A 65 -15.52 -6.19 -2.53
C GLY A 65 -15.71 -6.17 -4.04
N VAL A 66 -15.06 -5.23 -4.74
CA VAL A 66 -15.13 -5.06 -6.20
C VAL A 66 -14.95 -6.36 -7.01
N PRO A 67 -13.95 -7.23 -6.71
CA PRO A 67 -13.82 -8.54 -7.36
C PRO A 67 -15.05 -9.44 -7.24
N ALA A 68 -15.72 -9.41 -6.08
CA ALA A 68 -16.89 -10.21 -5.77
C ALA A 68 -18.13 -9.69 -6.49
N GLN A 69 -18.34 -8.36 -6.46
CA GLN A 69 -19.42 -7.70 -7.21
C GLN A 69 -19.36 -8.05 -8.70
N ARG A 70 -18.17 -7.94 -9.31
CA ARG A 70 -17.97 -8.34 -10.71
C ARG A 70 -18.43 -9.78 -10.94
N THR A 71 -18.01 -10.73 -10.10
CA THR A 71 -18.36 -12.14 -10.30
C THR A 71 -19.85 -12.39 -10.18
N VAL A 72 -20.52 -11.77 -9.19
CA VAL A 72 -21.98 -11.86 -9.04
C VAL A 72 -22.69 -11.30 -10.28
N VAL A 73 -22.29 -10.11 -10.76
CA VAL A 73 -22.89 -9.50 -11.96
C VAL A 73 -22.65 -10.35 -13.21
N MET A 74 -21.44 -10.89 -13.39
CA MET A 74 -21.14 -11.77 -14.52
C MET A 74 -21.96 -13.06 -14.47
N LEU A 75 -22.07 -13.71 -13.30
CA LEU A 75 -22.91 -14.88 -13.10
C LEU A 75 -24.39 -14.56 -13.36
N ALA A 76 -24.90 -13.43 -12.86
CA ALA A 76 -26.26 -12.98 -13.11
C ALA A 76 -26.51 -12.76 -14.60
N THR A 77 -25.57 -12.13 -15.31
CA THR A 77 -25.66 -11.89 -16.75
C THR A 77 -25.73 -13.21 -17.53
N VAL A 78 -24.89 -14.18 -17.18
CA VAL A 78 -24.91 -15.52 -17.81
C VAL A 78 -26.17 -16.29 -17.43
N GLY A 79 -26.62 -16.21 -16.19
CA GLY A 79 -27.84 -16.84 -15.71
C GLY A 79 -29.08 -16.31 -16.41
N VAL A 80 -29.23 -14.99 -16.52
CA VAL A 80 -30.31 -14.34 -17.28
C VAL A 80 -30.25 -14.74 -18.75
N ALA A 81 -29.07 -14.72 -19.36
CA ALA A 81 -28.92 -15.12 -20.75
C ALA A 81 -29.36 -16.58 -20.95
N TRP A 82 -28.98 -17.48 -20.04
CA TRP A 82 -29.36 -18.89 -20.08
C TRP A 82 -30.87 -19.09 -19.91
N LEU A 83 -31.50 -18.41 -18.95
CA LEU A 83 -32.96 -18.47 -18.75
C LEU A 83 -33.74 -17.90 -19.94
N ALA A 84 -33.21 -16.85 -20.57
CA ALA A 84 -33.77 -16.26 -21.79
C ALA A 84 -33.43 -17.05 -23.07
N SER A 85 -32.77 -18.22 -22.95
CA SER A 85 -32.30 -19.01 -24.10
C SER A 85 -31.45 -18.21 -25.11
N SER A 86 -30.73 -17.21 -24.61
CA SER A 86 -29.87 -16.33 -25.39
C SER A 86 -28.39 -16.61 -25.10
N ARG A 87 -27.50 -16.10 -25.95
CA ARG A 87 -26.04 -16.23 -25.77
C ARG A 87 -25.45 -14.87 -25.45
N VAL A 88 -24.68 -14.79 -24.37
CA VAL A 88 -23.89 -13.61 -24.03
C VAL A 88 -22.40 -13.88 -24.24
N ARG A 89 -21.70 -12.95 -24.89
CA ARG A 89 -20.24 -13.02 -25.03
C ARG A 89 -19.60 -12.70 -23.69
N ALA A 90 -18.56 -13.44 -23.30
CA ALA A 90 -17.83 -13.20 -22.04
C ALA A 90 -17.31 -11.75 -21.93
N ALA A 91 -16.83 -11.16 -23.03
CA ALA A 91 -16.42 -9.77 -23.07
C ALA A 91 -17.57 -8.78 -22.78
N THR A 92 -18.79 -9.07 -23.26
CA THR A 92 -19.99 -8.26 -22.98
C THR A 92 -20.40 -8.37 -21.51
N SER A 93 -20.35 -9.58 -20.94
CA SER A 93 -20.60 -9.79 -19.51
C SER A 93 -19.58 -9.05 -18.63
N LEU A 94 -18.30 -9.07 -19.01
CA LEU A 94 -17.25 -8.33 -18.31
C LEU A 94 -17.44 -6.80 -18.43
N ALA A 95 -17.77 -6.29 -19.61
CA ALA A 95 -18.02 -4.87 -19.83
C ALA A 95 -19.24 -4.36 -19.04
N LEU A 96 -20.34 -5.14 -19.02
CA LEU A 96 -21.52 -4.84 -18.21
C LEU A 96 -21.19 -4.84 -16.72
N ALA A 97 -20.41 -5.82 -16.25
CA ALA A 97 -19.94 -5.85 -14.87
C ALA A 97 -19.10 -4.62 -14.50
N ALA A 98 -18.23 -4.16 -15.40
CA ALA A 98 -17.43 -2.96 -15.17
C ALA A 98 -18.32 -1.72 -15.08
N ALA A 99 -19.27 -1.58 -16.00
CA ALA A 99 -20.21 -0.46 -16.04
C ALA A 99 -21.07 -0.41 -14.77
N LEU A 100 -21.66 -1.53 -14.35
CA LEU A 100 -22.52 -1.58 -13.16
C LEU A 100 -21.75 -1.34 -11.86
N VAL A 101 -20.53 -1.90 -11.73
CA VAL A 101 -19.67 -1.63 -10.58
C VAL A 101 -19.33 -0.14 -10.50
N CYS A 102 -18.93 0.50 -11.60
CA CYS A 102 -18.61 1.93 -11.61
C CYS A 102 -19.84 2.83 -11.42
N LEU A 103 -21.03 2.35 -11.81
CA LEU A 103 -22.29 3.06 -11.59
C LEU A 103 -22.67 3.07 -10.10
N ILE A 104 -22.44 1.96 -9.40
CA ILE A 104 -22.72 1.82 -7.96
C ILE A 104 -21.65 2.53 -7.14
N ASP A 105 -20.38 2.36 -7.50
CA ASP A 105 -19.23 2.96 -6.85
C ASP A 105 -18.26 3.55 -7.89
N PRO A 106 -18.38 4.87 -8.17
CA PRO A 106 -17.47 5.56 -9.09
C PRO A 106 -15.99 5.51 -8.67
N TRP A 107 -15.72 5.28 -7.38
CA TRP A 107 -14.35 5.19 -6.86
C TRP A 107 -13.72 3.81 -7.05
N ALA A 108 -14.48 2.81 -7.49
CA ALA A 108 -13.99 1.45 -7.70
C ALA A 108 -12.74 1.41 -8.60
N VAL A 109 -12.62 2.32 -9.57
CA VAL A 109 -11.47 2.43 -10.47
C VAL A 109 -10.17 2.84 -9.78
N LEU A 110 -10.23 3.43 -8.58
CA LEU A 110 -9.06 3.75 -7.77
C LEU A 110 -8.55 2.54 -6.99
N ALA A 111 -9.38 1.51 -6.81
CA ALA A 111 -8.97 0.30 -6.11
C ALA A 111 -8.12 -0.59 -7.03
N ALA A 112 -6.93 -0.99 -6.56
CA ALA A 112 -6.09 -1.99 -7.24
C ALA A 112 -6.86 -3.27 -7.58
N GLY A 113 -7.79 -3.68 -6.70
CA GLY A 113 -8.64 -4.85 -6.88
C GLY A 113 -9.47 -4.82 -8.15
N PHE A 114 -9.92 -3.64 -8.62
CA PHE A 114 -10.65 -3.48 -9.87
C PHE A 114 -9.78 -3.92 -11.07
N TRP A 115 -8.63 -3.27 -11.26
CA TRP A 115 -7.74 -3.52 -12.39
C TRP A 115 -7.20 -4.95 -12.41
N LEU A 116 -6.79 -5.48 -11.26
CA LEU A 116 -6.29 -6.85 -11.16
C LEU A 116 -7.39 -7.87 -11.47
N SER A 117 -8.63 -7.64 -11.03
CA SER A 117 -9.75 -8.52 -11.34
C SER A 117 -10.16 -8.48 -12.81
N PHE A 118 -10.54 -7.30 -13.29
CA PHE A 118 -11.08 -7.14 -14.63
C PHE A 118 -10.00 -7.46 -15.68
N GLY A 119 -8.74 -7.04 -15.44
CA GLY A 119 -7.61 -7.38 -16.30
C GLY A 119 -7.32 -8.87 -16.37
N ALA A 120 -7.35 -9.59 -15.25
CA ALA A 120 -7.14 -11.05 -15.25
C ALA A 120 -8.22 -11.79 -16.06
N VAL A 121 -9.50 -11.42 -15.89
CA VAL A 121 -10.59 -12.04 -16.65
C VAL A 121 -10.54 -11.66 -18.13
N ALA A 122 -10.21 -10.41 -18.46
CA ALA A 122 -10.00 -9.99 -19.84
C ALA A 122 -8.89 -10.81 -20.52
N ALA A 123 -7.77 -11.05 -19.82
CA ALA A 123 -6.67 -11.88 -20.30
C ALA A 123 -7.09 -13.34 -20.51
N ILE A 124 -7.87 -13.91 -19.60
CA ILE A 124 -8.42 -15.27 -19.76
C ILE A 124 -9.30 -15.33 -21.01
N VAL A 125 -10.22 -14.37 -21.18
CA VAL A 125 -11.10 -14.31 -22.35
C VAL A 125 -10.28 -14.19 -23.64
N TRP A 126 -9.27 -13.31 -23.66
CA TRP A 126 -8.37 -13.11 -24.81
C TRP A 126 -7.60 -14.38 -25.19
N VAL A 127 -7.04 -15.09 -24.20
CA VAL A 127 -6.19 -16.27 -24.42
C VAL A 127 -6.99 -17.52 -24.78
N VAL A 128 -8.23 -17.62 -24.32
CA VAL A 128 -9.15 -18.73 -24.62
C VAL A 128 -9.89 -18.50 -25.95
N GLN A 129 -10.09 -17.24 -26.35
CA GLN A 129 -10.73 -16.93 -27.63
C GLN A 129 -9.94 -17.53 -28.81
N GLY A 130 -10.66 -18.20 -29.73
CA GLY A 130 -10.06 -18.85 -30.90
C GLY A 130 -9.25 -20.12 -30.59
N ARG A 131 -9.22 -20.57 -29.33
CA ARG A 131 -8.60 -21.83 -28.91
C ARG A 131 -9.64 -22.66 -28.18
N PRO A 132 -10.51 -23.40 -28.90
CA PRO A 132 -11.40 -24.32 -28.22
C PRO A 132 -10.54 -25.21 -27.33
N LEU A 133 -10.77 -25.15 -26.02
CA LEU A 133 -10.27 -26.17 -25.10
C LEU A 133 -10.74 -27.48 -25.73
N ARG A 134 -9.81 -28.33 -26.19
CA ARG A 134 -10.16 -29.61 -26.80
C ARG A 134 -10.95 -30.40 -25.75
N ALA A 135 -12.27 -30.30 -25.81
CA ALA A 135 -13.21 -30.90 -24.88
C ALA A 135 -13.29 -32.44 -25.03
N ALA A 136 -12.42 -33.03 -25.85
CA ALA A 136 -12.50 -34.40 -26.31
C ALA A 136 -11.26 -35.26 -25.97
N ALA A 137 -10.38 -34.82 -25.06
CA ALA A 137 -9.32 -35.68 -24.54
C ALA A 137 -9.65 -36.05 -23.09
N SER A 138 -10.21 -37.24 -22.88
CA SER A 138 -10.42 -37.83 -21.56
C SER A 138 -9.08 -37.94 -20.81
N GLY A 139 -8.97 -37.32 -19.63
CA GLY A 139 -7.80 -37.43 -18.76
C GLY A 139 -7.41 -36.12 -18.07
N TRP A 140 -6.50 -36.20 -17.10
CA TRP A 140 -6.03 -35.04 -16.32
C TRP A 140 -5.02 -34.15 -17.08
N ARG A 141 -4.31 -34.71 -18.07
CA ARG A 141 -3.25 -33.99 -18.81
C ARG A 141 -3.74 -32.75 -19.58
N PRO A 142 -4.86 -32.80 -20.35
CA PRO A 142 -5.36 -31.63 -21.06
C PRO A 142 -5.87 -30.54 -20.11
N VAL A 143 -6.48 -30.92 -18.99
CA VAL A 143 -6.92 -30.00 -17.93
C VAL A 143 -5.72 -29.30 -17.31
N LEU A 144 -4.67 -30.04 -16.97
CA LEU A 144 -3.43 -29.48 -16.46
C LEU A 144 -2.78 -28.53 -17.46
N HIS A 145 -2.69 -28.90 -18.73
CA HIS A 145 -2.15 -28.03 -19.79
C HIS A 145 -2.94 -26.73 -19.92
N ALA A 146 -4.27 -26.79 -19.86
CA ALA A 146 -5.13 -25.61 -19.89
C ALA A 146 -4.91 -24.73 -18.66
N ALA A 147 -4.84 -25.32 -17.47
CA ALA A 147 -4.59 -24.61 -16.21
C ALA A 147 -3.23 -23.92 -16.21
N VAL A 148 -2.16 -24.61 -16.60
CA VAL A 148 -0.80 -24.04 -16.72
C VAL A 148 -0.79 -22.88 -17.72
N ARG A 149 -1.45 -23.04 -18.88
CA ARG A 149 -1.54 -21.98 -19.88
C ARG A 149 -2.25 -20.75 -19.35
N ILE A 150 -3.39 -20.92 -18.69
CA ILE A 150 -4.15 -19.83 -18.08
C ILE A 150 -3.30 -19.15 -17.01
N GLN A 151 -2.61 -19.93 -16.16
CA GLN A 151 -1.74 -19.39 -15.11
C GLN A 151 -0.62 -18.53 -15.67
N ILE A 152 0.08 -19.00 -16.72
CA ILE A 152 1.13 -18.24 -17.40
C ILE A 152 0.54 -16.98 -18.02
N ALA A 153 -0.59 -17.10 -18.72
CA ALA A 153 -1.22 -15.96 -19.39
C ALA A 153 -1.66 -14.87 -18.41
N VAL A 154 -2.30 -15.23 -17.29
CA VAL A 154 -2.69 -14.27 -16.24
C VAL A 154 -1.47 -13.66 -15.58
N THR A 155 -0.42 -14.46 -15.30
CA THR A 155 0.83 -13.94 -14.73
C THR A 155 1.43 -12.87 -15.64
N LEU A 156 1.58 -13.16 -16.94
CA LEU A 156 2.11 -12.20 -17.91
C LEU A 156 1.19 -10.98 -18.08
N ALA A 157 -0.12 -11.21 -18.11
CA ALA A 157 -1.11 -10.15 -18.32
C ALA A 157 -1.12 -9.11 -17.20
N LEU A 158 -0.85 -9.55 -15.97
CA LEU A 158 -0.86 -8.69 -14.80
C LEU A 158 0.49 -8.01 -14.52
N ILE A 159 1.54 -8.25 -15.33
CA ILE A 159 2.86 -7.62 -15.13
C ILE A 159 2.76 -6.08 -15.11
N PRO A 160 2.19 -5.38 -16.11
CA PRO A 160 2.18 -3.92 -16.12
C PRO A 160 1.39 -3.35 -14.93
N ALA A 161 0.26 -3.98 -14.60
CA ALA A 161 -0.57 -3.55 -13.47
C ALA A 161 0.12 -3.78 -12.12
N THR A 162 0.78 -4.91 -11.92
CA THR A 162 1.47 -5.21 -10.65
C THR A 162 2.72 -4.36 -10.46
N VAL A 163 3.48 -4.06 -11.51
CA VAL A 163 4.59 -3.10 -11.46
C VAL A 163 4.11 -1.70 -11.15
N LEU A 164 3.05 -1.22 -11.81
CA LEU A 164 2.48 0.10 -11.56
C LEU A 164 1.92 0.25 -10.14
N LEU A 165 1.20 -0.75 -9.64
CA LEU A 165 0.46 -0.67 -8.37
C LEU A 165 1.28 -1.06 -7.15
N PHE A 166 2.25 -1.97 -7.29
CA PHE A 166 2.99 -2.53 -6.16
C PHE A 166 4.50 -2.30 -6.22
N HIS A 167 5.03 -1.78 -7.34
CA HIS A 167 6.47 -1.51 -7.53
C HIS A 167 7.35 -2.77 -7.36
N GLN A 168 6.77 -3.94 -7.62
CA GLN A 168 7.45 -5.23 -7.53
C GLN A 168 6.74 -6.29 -8.36
N LEU A 169 7.50 -7.28 -8.83
CA LEU A 169 6.99 -8.49 -9.47
C LEU A 169 7.30 -9.71 -8.60
N SER A 170 6.30 -10.54 -8.30
CA SER A 170 6.52 -11.80 -7.56
C SER A 170 6.94 -12.91 -8.52
N ILE A 171 8.20 -13.34 -8.43
CA ILE A 171 8.77 -14.39 -9.28
C ILE A 171 8.18 -15.76 -8.90
N VAL A 172 7.97 -15.99 -7.60
CA VAL A 172 7.42 -17.25 -7.08
C VAL A 172 5.91 -17.39 -7.31
N SER A 173 5.22 -16.34 -7.77
CA SER A 173 3.77 -16.30 -7.88
C SER A 173 3.14 -17.43 -8.71
N PRO A 174 3.67 -17.83 -9.87
CA PRO A 174 3.07 -18.92 -10.65
C PRO A 174 3.04 -20.24 -9.89
N LEU A 175 4.13 -20.59 -9.21
CA LEU A 175 4.24 -21.81 -8.41
C LEU A 175 3.39 -21.73 -7.14
N ALA A 176 3.43 -20.58 -6.46
CA ALA A 176 2.61 -20.33 -5.28
C ALA A 176 1.12 -20.47 -5.60
N ASN A 177 0.66 -19.91 -6.73
CA ASN A 177 -0.72 -20.02 -7.17
C ASN A 177 -1.10 -21.43 -7.64
N ALA A 178 -0.19 -22.15 -8.29
CA ALA A 178 -0.42 -23.53 -8.71
C ALA A 178 -0.73 -24.46 -7.52
N ALA A 179 -0.14 -24.20 -6.35
CA ALA A 179 -0.45 -24.92 -5.11
C ALA A 179 -1.62 -24.30 -4.33
N ALA A 180 -1.61 -22.97 -4.13
CA ALA A 180 -2.56 -22.29 -3.26
C ALA A 180 -3.99 -22.30 -3.81
N ILE A 181 -4.18 -22.09 -5.12
CA ILE A 181 -5.53 -22.08 -5.73
C ILE A 181 -6.26 -23.41 -5.45
N PRO A 182 -5.73 -24.59 -5.82
CA PRO A 182 -6.48 -25.83 -5.61
C PRO A 182 -6.70 -26.16 -4.14
N ILE A 183 -5.70 -25.95 -3.27
CA ILE A 183 -5.81 -26.24 -1.83
C ILE A 183 -6.85 -25.34 -1.17
N VAL A 184 -6.80 -24.04 -1.43
CA VAL A 184 -7.75 -23.09 -0.82
C VAL A 184 -9.14 -23.27 -1.37
N SER A 185 -9.29 -23.44 -2.69
CA SER A 185 -10.60 -23.55 -3.33
C SER A 185 -11.29 -24.89 -3.04
N TRP A 186 -10.57 -26.01 -3.10
CA TRP A 186 -11.20 -27.33 -3.02
C TRP A 186 -11.10 -28.02 -1.65
N ALA A 187 -10.23 -27.56 -0.76
CA ALA A 187 -10.11 -28.12 0.59
C ALA A 187 -10.49 -27.08 1.66
N VAL A 188 -9.73 -25.99 1.78
CA VAL A 188 -9.88 -25.05 2.91
C VAL A 188 -11.25 -24.37 2.91
N THR A 189 -11.66 -23.75 1.80
CA THR A 189 -12.91 -22.98 1.74
C THR A 189 -14.15 -23.84 1.97
N PRO A 190 -14.31 -25.02 1.31
CA PRO A 190 -15.44 -25.89 1.58
C PRO A 190 -15.49 -26.40 3.03
N LEU A 191 -14.35 -26.84 3.59
CA LEU A 191 -14.29 -27.31 4.98
C LEU A 191 -14.63 -26.17 5.97
N ALA A 192 -14.12 -24.96 5.72
CA ALA A 192 -14.43 -23.80 6.55
C ALA A 192 -15.92 -23.44 6.51
N LEU A 193 -16.55 -23.45 5.34
CA LEU A 193 -17.99 -23.19 5.20
C LEU A 193 -18.85 -24.27 5.84
N ILE A 194 -18.48 -25.55 5.69
CA ILE A 194 -19.16 -26.67 6.34
C ILE A 194 -19.03 -26.54 7.87
N GLY A 195 -17.82 -26.29 8.37
CA GLY A 195 -17.57 -26.09 9.79
C GLY A 195 -18.37 -24.92 10.36
N ALA A 196 -18.41 -23.77 9.67
CA ALA A 196 -19.20 -22.62 10.07
C ALA A 196 -20.72 -22.89 10.06
N ALA A 197 -21.21 -23.63 9.06
CA ALA A 197 -22.61 -24.04 9.00
C ALA A 197 -22.98 -24.98 10.16
N LEU A 198 -22.13 -25.98 10.45
CA LEU A 198 -22.33 -26.90 11.58
C LEU A 198 -22.29 -26.18 12.93
N ALA A 199 -21.39 -25.21 13.10
CA ALA A 199 -21.28 -24.41 14.31
C ALA A 199 -22.57 -23.60 14.61
N SER A 200 -23.33 -23.29 13.56
CA SER A 200 -24.60 -22.56 13.67
C SER A 200 -25.80 -23.45 14.03
N LEU A 201 -25.61 -24.77 14.11
CA LEU A 201 -26.67 -25.73 14.47
C LEU A 201 -26.67 -26.04 15.98
N PRO A 202 -27.79 -26.54 16.54
CA PRO A 202 -27.83 -26.98 17.94
C PRO A 202 -26.92 -28.19 18.22
N ALA A 203 -26.58 -28.38 19.50
CA ALA A 203 -25.92 -29.60 19.96
C ALA A 203 -26.81 -30.83 19.72
N PRO A 204 -26.24 -32.02 19.39
CA PRO A 204 -24.81 -32.33 19.35
C PRO A 204 -24.12 -32.05 18.01
N VAL A 205 -24.85 -31.59 16.99
CA VAL A 205 -24.31 -31.42 15.62
C VAL A 205 -23.20 -30.37 15.58
N SER A 206 -23.32 -29.30 16.38
CA SER A 206 -22.28 -28.27 16.51
C SER A 206 -20.94 -28.80 17.03
N LEU A 207 -20.92 -29.93 17.74
CA LEU A 207 -19.67 -30.55 18.21
C LEU A 207 -18.78 -31.05 17.06
N LEU A 208 -19.36 -31.28 15.87
CA LEU A 208 -18.60 -31.67 14.68
C LEU A 208 -17.90 -30.48 14.01
N ALA A 209 -18.24 -29.24 14.36
CA ALA A 209 -17.68 -28.05 13.74
C ALA A 209 -16.18 -27.88 14.06
N GLU A 210 -15.81 -28.04 15.34
CA GLU A 210 -14.44 -27.85 15.82
C GLU A 210 -13.40 -28.75 15.10
N PRO A 211 -13.58 -30.08 14.99
CA PRO A 211 -12.61 -30.92 14.29
C PRO A 211 -12.51 -30.57 12.80
N ILE A 212 -13.62 -30.22 12.14
CA ILE A 212 -13.63 -29.83 10.72
C ILE A 212 -12.89 -28.51 10.52
N LEU A 213 -13.15 -27.50 11.36
CA LEU A 213 -12.47 -26.21 11.32
C LEU A 213 -10.98 -26.35 11.66
N SER A 214 -10.64 -27.18 12.64
CA SER A 214 -9.25 -27.47 13.02
C SER A 214 -8.49 -28.15 11.88
N PHE A 215 -9.13 -29.09 11.17
CA PHE A 215 -8.55 -29.73 10.00
C PHE A 215 -8.36 -28.75 8.83
N ALA A 216 -9.35 -27.89 8.56
CA ALA A 216 -9.23 -26.81 7.57
C ALA A 216 -8.06 -25.87 7.91
N ASN A 217 -7.94 -25.48 9.17
CA ASN A 217 -6.86 -24.64 9.68
C ASN A 217 -5.49 -25.33 9.56
N ALA A 218 -5.39 -26.62 9.86
CA ALA A 218 -4.13 -27.37 9.72
C ALA A 218 -3.65 -27.39 8.26
N ILE A 219 -4.55 -27.64 7.31
CA ILE A 219 -4.23 -27.58 5.86
C ILE A 219 -3.75 -26.18 5.49
N PHE A 220 -4.47 -25.14 5.94
CA PHE A 220 -4.11 -23.76 5.66
C PHE A 220 -2.77 -23.36 6.29
N ALA A 221 -2.48 -23.82 7.50
CA ALA A 221 -1.22 -23.57 8.21
C ALA A 221 -0.03 -24.21 7.47
N ILE A 222 -0.16 -25.44 7.00
CA ILE A 222 0.88 -26.10 6.19
C ILE A 222 1.15 -25.30 4.90
N LEU A 223 0.07 -24.91 4.21
CA LEU A 223 0.18 -24.08 3.01
C LEU A 223 0.85 -22.73 3.32
N ALA A 224 0.44 -22.06 4.39
CA ALA A 224 1.02 -20.78 4.83
C ALA A 224 2.53 -20.91 5.12
N THR A 225 2.96 -21.96 5.82
CA THR A 225 4.39 -22.23 6.08
C THR A 225 5.17 -22.44 4.78
N ALA A 226 4.64 -23.23 3.84
CA ALA A 226 5.27 -23.44 2.55
C ALA A 226 5.39 -22.14 1.73
N LEU A 227 4.37 -21.28 1.78
CA LEU A 227 4.36 -19.98 1.13
C LEU A 227 5.32 -18.99 1.79
N GLN A 228 5.43 -19.00 3.11
CA GLN A 228 6.40 -18.20 3.86
C GLN A 228 7.84 -18.60 3.52
N TRP A 229 8.10 -19.91 3.41
CA TRP A 229 9.37 -20.42 2.93
C TRP A 229 9.67 -19.94 1.50
N GLY A 230 8.69 -20.01 0.58
CA GLY A 230 8.85 -19.45 -0.77
C GLY A 230 9.06 -17.92 -0.78
N ALA A 231 8.51 -17.21 0.21
CA ALA A 231 8.66 -15.76 0.34
C ALA A 231 10.00 -15.34 0.95
N SER A 232 10.72 -16.24 1.65
CA SER A 232 11.97 -15.93 2.35
C SER A 232 13.14 -15.74 1.39
N PHE A 233 13.07 -16.30 0.18
CA PHE A 233 14.10 -16.11 -0.84
C PHE A 233 14.24 -14.63 -1.21
N ALA A 234 15.48 -14.15 -1.29
CA ALA A 234 15.78 -12.77 -1.68
C ALA A 234 15.23 -12.44 -3.09
N TRP A 235 15.23 -13.42 -3.99
CA TRP A 235 14.72 -13.31 -5.36
C TRP A 235 13.21 -13.56 -5.47
N ALA A 236 12.48 -13.84 -4.38
CA ALA A 236 11.03 -14.10 -4.44
C ALA A 236 10.25 -12.94 -5.07
N THR A 237 10.79 -11.72 -4.94
CA THR A 237 10.28 -10.51 -5.57
C THR A 237 11.38 -9.78 -6.30
N LEU A 238 11.12 -9.37 -7.53
CA LEU A 238 11.94 -8.41 -8.26
C LEU A 238 11.40 -6.99 -7.97
N PRO A 239 12.12 -6.14 -7.22
CA PRO A 239 11.74 -4.74 -7.07
C PRO A 239 11.87 -4.02 -8.42
N VAL A 240 10.92 -3.16 -8.74
CA VAL A 240 10.92 -2.37 -9.98
C VAL A 240 10.58 -0.94 -9.61
N ALA A 241 11.52 -0.01 -9.87
CA ALA A 241 11.26 1.41 -9.70
C ALA A 241 10.11 1.86 -10.61
N THR A 242 9.40 2.91 -10.23
CA THR A 242 8.18 3.29 -10.96
C THR A 242 8.51 3.78 -12.36
N PRO A 243 8.10 3.05 -13.41
CA PRO A 243 8.29 3.49 -14.79
C PRO A 243 7.30 4.60 -15.14
N PRO A 244 7.62 5.48 -16.11
CA PRO A 244 6.67 6.44 -16.66
C PRO A 244 5.44 5.74 -17.22
N LEU A 245 4.29 6.40 -17.17
CA LEU A 245 3.03 5.80 -17.61
C LEU A 245 3.08 5.35 -19.08
N ALA A 246 3.84 6.05 -19.92
CA ALA A 246 4.08 5.69 -21.31
C ALA A 246 4.73 4.30 -21.47
N LEU A 247 5.70 3.94 -20.61
CA LEU A 247 6.33 2.62 -20.64
C LEU A 247 5.39 1.53 -20.12
N VAL A 248 4.55 1.86 -19.14
CA VAL A 248 3.51 0.93 -18.65
C VAL A 248 2.48 0.66 -19.76
N ALA A 249 2.05 1.69 -20.48
CA ALA A 249 1.14 1.56 -21.61
C ALA A 249 1.77 0.73 -22.74
N LEU A 250 3.04 0.99 -23.07
CA LEU A 250 3.80 0.18 -24.04
C LEU A 250 3.90 -1.29 -23.61
N ALA A 251 4.19 -1.55 -22.33
CA ALA A 251 4.23 -2.90 -21.79
C ALA A 251 2.85 -3.58 -21.84
N ALA A 252 1.75 -2.85 -21.57
CA ALA A 252 0.39 -3.37 -21.70
C ALA A 252 0.05 -3.76 -23.15
N ILE A 253 0.43 -2.93 -24.12
CA ILE A 253 0.30 -3.25 -25.56
C ILE A 253 1.14 -4.48 -25.90
N GLY A 254 2.38 -4.53 -25.41
CA GLY A 254 3.30 -5.65 -25.59
C GLY A 254 2.73 -6.97 -25.06
N VAL A 255 2.09 -6.94 -23.89
CA VAL A 255 1.39 -8.07 -23.29
C VAL A 255 0.23 -8.54 -24.17
N VAL A 256 -0.63 -7.63 -24.65
CA VAL A 256 -1.75 -7.98 -25.52
C VAL A 256 -1.26 -8.65 -26.81
N TRP A 257 -0.18 -8.10 -27.40
CA TRP A 257 0.46 -8.66 -28.59
C TRP A 257 1.09 -10.02 -28.33
N LEU A 258 1.84 -10.18 -27.24
CA LEU A 258 2.47 -11.44 -26.86
C LEU A 258 1.44 -12.56 -26.65
N LEU A 259 0.33 -12.23 -25.99
CA LEU A 259 -0.76 -13.15 -25.68
C LEU A 259 -1.76 -13.34 -26.83
N ALA A 260 -1.58 -12.67 -27.96
CA ALA A 260 -2.47 -12.73 -29.11
C ALA A 260 -2.74 -14.18 -29.60
N PRO A 261 -3.89 -14.41 -30.26
CA PRO A 261 -4.23 -15.72 -30.84
C PRO A 261 -3.17 -16.26 -31.80
N PRO A 262 -3.09 -17.59 -32.01
CA PRO A 262 -2.17 -18.19 -32.98
C PRO A 262 -2.46 -17.62 -34.39
N GLY A 263 -1.41 -17.36 -35.17
CA GLY A 263 -1.53 -16.72 -36.49
C GLY A 263 -1.26 -15.22 -36.51
N TRP A 264 -1.21 -14.55 -35.35
CA TRP A 264 -0.74 -13.16 -35.27
C TRP A 264 0.77 -13.07 -35.55
N PRO A 265 1.22 -12.14 -36.41
CA PRO A 265 2.63 -12.02 -36.76
C PRO A 265 3.47 -11.53 -35.58
N ALA A 266 4.72 -12.00 -35.55
CA ALA A 266 5.79 -11.46 -34.70
C ALA A 266 5.44 -11.29 -33.21
N ARG A 267 4.63 -12.19 -32.63
CA ARG A 267 4.18 -12.13 -31.21
C ARG A 267 5.32 -11.94 -30.20
N ALA A 268 6.52 -12.45 -30.50
CA ALA A 268 7.70 -12.28 -29.66
C ALA A 268 8.15 -10.81 -29.51
N LEU A 269 7.80 -9.93 -30.45
CA LEU A 269 8.03 -8.47 -30.32
C LEU A 269 7.27 -7.86 -29.15
N GLY A 270 6.17 -8.47 -28.72
CA GLY A 270 5.49 -8.07 -27.48
C GLY A 270 6.42 -8.09 -26.27
N THR A 271 7.36 -9.04 -26.19
CA THR A 271 8.38 -9.07 -25.14
C THR A 271 9.30 -7.86 -25.21
N VAL A 272 9.70 -7.43 -26.41
CA VAL A 272 10.56 -6.25 -26.60
C VAL A 272 9.86 -4.98 -26.10
N ALA A 273 8.54 -4.86 -26.29
CA ALA A 273 7.76 -3.74 -25.76
C ALA A 273 7.61 -3.76 -24.23
N ILE A 274 7.75 -4.93 -23.57
CA ILE A 274 7.65 -5.07 -22.12
C ILE A 274 8.97 -4.68 -21.41
N LEU A 275 10.11 -5.03 -22.00
CA LEU A 275 11.43 -4.91 -21.36
C LEU A 275 11.82 -3.49 -20.88
N PRO A 276 11.54 -2.40 -21.62
CA PRO A 276 11.95 -1.04 -21.21
C PRO A 276 11.45 -0.65 -19.82
N MET A 277 10.29 -1.18 -19.40
CA MET A 277 9.71 -0.91 -18.09
C MET A 277 10.58 -1.43 -16.93
N PHE A 278 11.35 -2.49 -17.15
CA PHE A 278 12.19 -3.12 -16.12
C PHE A 278 13.60 -2.52 -16.01
N VAL A 279 14.02 -1.77 -17.02
CA VAL A 279 15.34 -1.12 -17.06
C VAL A 279 15.25 0.38 -16.77
N TRP A 280 14.04 0.90 -16.49
CA TRP A 280 13.85 2.29 -16.12
C TRP A 280 14.58 2.58 -14.80
N PRO A 281 15.48 3.58 -14.76
CA PRO A 281 16.27 3.86 -13.58
C PRO A 281 15.38 4.41 -12.45
N ALA A 282 15.73 4.06 -11.21
CA ALA A 282 15.16 4.71 -10.05
C ALA A 282 15.55 6.20 -10.04
N THR A 283 14.57 7.09 -9.89
CA THR A 283 14.82 8.52 -9.70
C THR A 283 15.55 8.74 -8.37
N ARG A 284 16.75 9.31 -8.40
CA ARG A 284 17.57 9.58 -7.22
C ARG A 284 17.96 11.06 -7.16
N ALA A 285 18.37 11.52 -5.98
CA ALA A 285 18.94 12.86 -5.84
C ALA A 285 20.20 12.99 -6.70
N ALA A 286 20.41 14.18 -7.27
CA ALA A 286 21.67 14.50 -7.93
C ALA A 286 22.83 14.46 -6.91
N GLU A 287 24.08 14.34 -7.37
CA GLU A 287 25.26 14.28 -6.48
C GLU A 287 25.38 15.50 -5.56
N SER A 288 24.92 16.65 -6.03
CA SER A 288 24.96 17.93 -5.32
C SER A 288 23.68 18.24 -4.54
N GLU A 289 22.75 17.28 -4.44
CA GLU A 289 21.46 17.50 -3.80
C GLU A 289 21.22 16.57 -2.62
N VAL A 290 20.48 17.08 -1.64
CA VAL A 290 19.88 16.29 -0.58
C VAL A 290 18.39 16.52 -0.59
N TRP A 291 17.63 15.43 -0.67
CA TRP A 291 16.18 15.47 -0.66
C TRP A 291 15.70 15.10 0.74
N VAL A 292 14.79 15.91 1.27
CA VAL A 292 14.16 15.69 2.57
C VAL A 292 12.67 15.59 2.32
N THR A 293 12.08 14.43 2.62
CA THR A 293 10.64 14.21 2.42
C THR A 293 9.98 13.92 3.75
N ALA A 294 9.15 14.85 4.21
CA ALA A 294 8.20 14.60 5.30
C ALA A 294 6.99 13.86 4.72
N LEU A 295 6.87 12.57 5.02
CA LEU A 295 5.82 11.72 4.48
C LEU A 295 4.46 12.05 5.13
N ASP A 296 3.37 11.99 4.36
CA ASP A 296 2.03 12.11 4.92
C ASP A 296 1.58 10.75 5.48
N VAL A 297 1.95 10.50 6.75
CA VAL A 297 1.60 9.27 7.49
C VAL A 297 0.36 9.44 8.39
N GLY A 298 -0.37 10.56 8.23
CA GLY A 298 -1.42 10.97 9.14
C GLY A 298 -0.86 11.64 10.40
N GLN A 299 -1.39 11.31 11.57
CA GLN A 299 -0.85 11.78 12.84
C GLN A 299 0.38 10.95 13.21
N GLY A 300 1.58 11.55 13.13
CA GLY A 300 2.84 10.91 13.43
C GLY A 300 4.00 11.41 12.59
N SER A 301 5.18 10.85 12.79
CA SER A 301 6.43 11.28 12.17
C SER A 301 7.02 10.21 11.26
N ALA A 302 7.50 10.63 10.09
CA ALA A 302 8.30 9.82 9.18
C ALA A 302 8.97 10.75 8.17
N VAL A 303 10.28 10.96 8.31
CA VAL A 303 11.08 11.84 7.45
C VAL A 303 12.15 11.03 6.74
N LEU A 304 12.10 11.02 5.41
CA LEU A 304 13.10 10.35 4.57
C LEU A 304 14.13 11.38 4.10
N ILE A 305 15.41 11.11 4.34
CA ILE A 305 16.55 11.89 3.84
C ILE A 305 17.27 11.06 2.78
N GLU A 306 17.29 11.56 1.55
CA GLU A 306 17.90 10.90 0.39
C GLU A 306 19.08 11.73 -0.13
N THR A 307 20.21 11.08 -0.37
CA THR A 307 21.27 11.58 -1.27
C THR A 307 21.32 10.66 -2.50
N ARG A 308 22.29 10.86 -3.40
CA ARG A 308 22.43 9.97 -4.56
C ARG A 308 22.53 8.49 -4.16
N ASP A 309 23.35 8.20 -3.16
CA ASP A 309 23.72 6.83 -2.81
C ASP A 309 23.11 6.36 -1.48
N GLN A 310 22.47 7.26 -0.74
CA GLN A 310 22.06 6.99 0.64
C GLN A 310 20.60 7.32 0.91
N ALA A 311 19.99 6.54 1.79
CA ALA A 311 18.63 6.76 2.28
C ALA A 311 18.57 6.51 3.79
N TRP A 312 18.22 7.55 4.54
CA TRP A 312 17.99 7.52 5.98
C TRP A 312 16.54 7.81 6.29
N LEU A 313 15.95 7.01 7.18
CA LEU A 313 14.58 7.23 7.64
C LEU A 313 14.59 7.63 9.12
N TYR A 314 13.90 8.72 9.46
CA TYR A 314 13.65 9.16 10.83
C TYR A 314 12.18 8.92 11.16
N ASP A 315 11.92 8.12 12.19
CA ASP A 315 10.63 7.54 12.57
C ASP A 315 9.94 6.71 11.47
N ALA A 316 8.91 5.97 11.87
CA ALA A 316 8.22 4.99 11.05
C ALA A 316 6.68 5.14 11.08
N GLY A 317 6.18 6.29 11.54
CA GLY A 317 4.77 6.63 11.59
C GLY A 317 3.92 5.74 12.50
N PRO A 318 2.59 5.95 12.50
CA PRO A 318 1.65 5.26 13.37
C PRO A 318 1.38 3.82 13.00
N ARG A 319 1.11 3.00 14.00
CA ARG A 319 0.28 1.79 13.82
C ARG A 319 -1.19 2.18 13.90
N TYR A 320 -1.98 1.80 12.88
CA TYR A 320 -3.39 2.15 12.74
C TYR A 320 -4.32 1.11 13.40
N SER A 321 -3.95 -0.17 13.35
CA SER A 321 -4.67 -1.28 13.97
C SER A 321 -3.72 -2.41 14.36
N ALA A 322 -4.24 -3.50 14.93
CA ALA A 322 -3.45 -4.69 15.25
C ALA A 322 -2.70 -5.25 14.02
N ASP A 323 -3.32 -5.14 12.84
CA ASP A 323 -2.84 -5.76 11.60
C ASP A 323 -2.25 -4.76 10.60
N THR A 324 -2.29 -3.45 10.90
CA THR A 324 -1.94 -2.42 9.90
C THR A 324 -1.20 -1.23 10.50
N ASP A 325 -0.13 -0.82 9.82
CA ASP A 325 0.73 0.29 10.21
C ASP A 325 1.18 1.13 9.00
N ALA A 326 1.73 2.31 9.29
CA ALA A 326 2.25 3.23 8.28
C ALA A 326 3.46 2.65 7.52
N GLY A 327 4.26 1.80 8.16
CA GLY A 327 5.37 1.09 7.56
C GLY A 327 4.93 0.24 6.37
N GLU A 328 3.98 -0.67 6.57
CA GLU A 328 3.46 -1.56 5.53
C GLU A 328 2.60 -0.82 4.49
N ARG A 329 1.75 0.11 4.93
CA ARG A 329 0.75 0.74 4.06
C ARG A 329 1.25 1.92 3.24
N LEU A 330 2.24 2.66 3.76
CA LEU A 330 2.65 3.95 3.17
C LEU A 330 4.16 3.99 2.90
N ILE A 331 4.98 3.75 3.92
CA ILE A 331 6.43 3.96 3.84
C ILE A 331 7.09 2.93 2.92
N LEU A 332 6.84 1.63 3.11
CA LEU A 332 7.43 0.59 2.24
C LEU A 332 7.00 0.73 0.77
N PRO A 333 5.71 0.95 0.44
CA PRO A 333 5.30 1.29 -0.92
C PRO A 333 6.02 2.52 -1.48
N TYR A 334 6.18 3.58 -0.68
CA TYR A 334 6.91 4.78 -1.09
C TYR A 334 8.39 4.50 -1.36
N LEU A 335 9.08 3.78 -0.47
CA LEU A 335 10.47 3.39 -0.68
C LEU A 335 10.64 2.59 -1.98
N ARG A 336 9.74 1.63 -2.25
CA ARG A 336 9.75 0.86 -3.51
C ARG A 336 9.47 1.73 -4.73
N HIS A 337 8.50 2.65 -4.64
CA HIS A 337 8.19 3.62 -5.68
C HIS A 337 9.46 4.41 -6.09
N ARG A 338 10.26 4.81 -5.09
CA ARG A 338 11.54 5.52 -5.22
C ARG A 338 12.71 4.61 -5.62
N GLY A 339 12.54 3.30 -5.69
CA GLY A 339 13.60 2.34 -5.97
C GLY A 339 14.63 2.18 -4.84
N ILE A 340 14.21 2.45 -3.60
CA ILE A 340 15.00 2.29 -2.37
C ILE A 340 14.78 0.87 -1.86
N GLY A 341 15.76 -0.01 -2.08
CA GLY A 341 15.75 -1.42 -1.66
C GLY A 341 16.54 -1.73 -0.38
N ARG A 342 17.20 -0.71 0.20
CA ARG A 342 17.90 -0.76 1.49
C ARG A 342 17.92 0.64 2.11
N LEU A 343 18.01 0.72 3.43
CA LEU A 343 18.25 1.97 4.17
C LEU A 343 19.63 1.93 4.81
N ASP A 344 20.41 2.99 4.64
CA ASP A 344 21.68 3.18 5.32
C ASP A 344 21.49 3.37 6.83
N GLY A 345 20.32 3.90 7.23
CA GLY A 345 19.89 3.79 8.61
C GLY A 345 18.45 4.18 8.89
N LEU A 346 17.98 3.70 10.04
CA LEU A 346 16.70 4.02 10.64
C LEU A 346 16.93 4.62 12.02
N ILE A 347 16.45 5.85 12.23
CA ILE A 347 16.43 6.49 13.54
C ILE A 347 15.00 6.44 14.06
N VAL A 348 14.75 5.77 15.19
CA VAL A 348 13.43 5.77 15.84
C VAL A 348 13.51 6.62 17.09
N SER A 349 12.81 7.76 17.07
CA SER A 349 12.98 8.83 18.05
C SER A 349 12.64 8.40 19.47
N HIS A 350 11.49 7.76 19.66
CA HIS A 350 11.01 7.25 20.95
C HIS A 350 9.92 6.20 20.71
N LEU A 351 9.37 5.65 21.80
CA LEU A 351 8.50 4.47 21.76
C LEU A 351 7.06 4.77 21.28
N ASP A 352 6.61 6.01 21.26
CA ASP A 352 5.19 6.30 21.02
C ASP A 352 4.72 5.81 19.66
N ASN A 353 3.44 5.44 19.61
CA ASN A 353 2.87 4.67 18.52
C ASN A 353 2.98 5.38 17.17
N ASP A 354 2.81 6.70 17.17
CA ASP A 354 2.88 7.60 16.01
C ASP A 354 4.30 7.89 15.50
N HIS A 355 5.31 7.32 16.16
CA HIS A 355 6.72 7.36 15.74
C HIS A 355 7.25 5.96 15.45
N SER A 356 7.07 5.03 16.38
CA SER A 356 7.67 3.69 16.31
C SER A 356 6.77 2.63 15.66
N GLY A 357 5.50 2.95 15.42
CA GLY A 357 4.46 1.99 15.09
C GLY A 357 4.72 1.18 13.82
N GLY A 358 5.32 1.77 12.79
CA GLY A 358 5.70 1.08 11.56
C GLY A 358 7.09 0.44 11.55
N ALA A 359 7.90 0.63 12.59
CA ALA A 359 9.33 0.27 12.53
C ALA A 359 9.53 -1.23 12.36
N ALA A 360 8.82 -2.07 13.13
CA ALA A 360 8.94 -3.52 13.03
C ALA A 360 8.60 -4.04 11.61
N SER A 361 7.64 -3.41 10.92
CA SER A 361 7.26 -3.76 9.55
C SER A 361 8.33 -3.38 8.55
N ILE A 362 8.97 -2.23 8.72
CA ILE A 362 10.11 -1.80 7.89
C ILE A 362 11.29 -2.77 8.06
N LEU A 363 11.67 -3.06 9.31
CA LEU A 363 12.82 -3.91 9.63
C LEU A 363 12.69 -5.35 9.16
N ARG A 364 11.47 -5.88 9.04
CA ARG A 364 11.20 -7.19 8.44
C ARG A 364 11.24 -7.19 6.92
N ALA A 365 11.00 -6.05 6.29
CA ALA A 365 10.73 -5.98 4.85
C ALA A 365 11.91 -5.50 4.01
N ILE A 366 12.83 -4.71 4.57
CA ILE A 366 13.96 -4.12 3.86
C ILE A 366 15.22 -4.21 4.73
N ALA A 367 16.39 -4.33 4.09
CA ALA A 367 17.66 -4.28 4.81
C ALA A 367 17.89 -2.87 5.36
N VAL A 368 18.34 -2.79 6.61
CA VAL A 368 18.65 -1.54 7.31
C VAL A 368 20.01 -1.70 7.98
N ASP A 369 21.00 -0.92 7.53
CA ASP A 369 22.39 -1.11 7.94
C ASP A 369 22.67 -0.61 9.35
N ARG A 370 22.03 0.50 9.76
CA ARG A 370 22.19 1.08 11.11
C ARG A 370 20.86 1.48 11.73
N VAL A 371 20.81 1.38 13.06
CA VAL A 371 19.57 1.56 13.80
C VAL A 371 19.88 2.33 15.04
N ILE A 372 19.32 3.52 15.16
CA ILE A 372 19.61 4.41 16.27
C ILE A 372 18.30 4.73 16.97
N THR A 373 18.23 4.50 18.27
CA THR A 373 16.98 4.72 19.00
C THR A 373 17.21 4.95 20.49
N SER A 374 16.26 5.63 21.14
CA SER A 374 16.19 5.69 22.59
C SER A 374 15.39 4.55 23.22
N ILE A 375 14.76 3.71 22.41
CA ILE A 375 13.99 2.56 22.88
C ILE A 375 14.94 1.51 23.48
N GLY A 376 14.55 0.91 24.60
CA GLY A 376 15.32 -0.15 25.25
C GLY A 376 15.62 -1.33 24.31
N SER A 377 16.84 -1.84 24.38
CA SER A 377 17.27 -3.03 23.64
C SER A 377 16.35 -4.22 23.91
N GLY A 378 15.96 -4.95 22.87
CA GLY A 378 15.06 -6.11 22.97
C GLY A 378 13.57 -5.77 22.95
N HIS A 379 13.19 -4.49 22.85
CA HIS A 379 11.79 -4.12 22.68
C HIS A 379 11.23 -4.67 21.34
N PRO A 380 10.02 -5.27 21.30
CA PRO A 380 9.47 -5.93 20.11
C PRO A 380 9.41 -5.07 18.83
N VAL A 381 9.27 -3.76 18.97
CA VAL A 381 9.30 -2.79 17.85
C VAL A 381 10.61 -2.83 17.05
N LEU A 382 11.72 -3.18 17.70
CA LEU A 382 13.05 -3.24 17.08
C LEU A 382 13.33 -4.61 16.43
N GLY A 383 12.41 -5.57 16.60
CA GLY A 383 12.60 -6.96 16.24
C GLY A 383 13.64 -7.66 17.12
N ALA A 384 14.04 -8.87 16.72
CA ALA A 384 15.07 -9.67 17.41
C ALA A 384 16.51 -9.21 17.06
N ARG A 385 16.71 -7.93 16.76
CA ARG A 385 18.02 -7.39 16.36
C ARG A 385 18.89 -7.10 17.56
N ALA A 386 20.15 -7.52 17.45
CA ALA A 386 21.17 -7.31 18.49
C ALA A 386 22.01 -6.04 18.23
N ASP A 387 22.03 -5.56 16.99
CA ASP A 387 22.82 -4.45 16.46
C ASP A 387 22.07 -3.11 16.50
N VAL A 388 21.46 -2.80 17.65
CA VAL A 388 20.77 -1.52 17.86
C VAL A 388 21.66 -0.56 18.64
N GLU A 389 21.92 0.62 18.07
CA GLU A 389 22.68 1.68 18.69
C GLU A 389 21.79 2.58 19.52
N ARG A 390 22.27 2.93 20.72
CA ARG A 390 21.56 3.86 21.59
C ARG A 390 21.72 5.29 21.09
N CYS A 391 20.62 6.02 21.01
CA CYS A 391 20.63 7.44 20.70
C CYS A 391 21.14 8.24 21.91
N THR A 392 22.40 8.65 21.89
CA THR A 392 22.99 9.37 23.03
C THR A 392 23.65 10.67 22.59
N ALA A 393 23.34 11.75 23.29
CA ALA A 393 23.88 13.08 23.04
C ALA A 393 25.42 13.06 23.02
N GLY A 394 26.00 13.77 22.06
CA GLY A 394 27.45 13.80 21.82
C GLY A 394 27.93 12.78 20.78
N THR A 395 27.12 11.76 20.47
CA THR A 395 27.44 10.84 19.37
C THR A 395 27.39 11.57 18.03
N GLN A 396 28.47 11.46 17.26
CA GLN A 396 28.59 12.03 15.92
C GLN A 396 29.13 11.00 14.94
N TRP A 397 28.61 10.99 13.72
CA TRP A 397 29.14 10.14 12.66
C TRP A 397 28.92 10.76 11.29
N HIS A 398 29.63 10.23 10.30
CA HIS A 398 29.39 10.52 8.90
C HIS A 398 28.76 9.31 8.23
N SER A 399 27.84 9.55 7.33
CA SER A 399 27.33 8.57 6.40
C SER A 399 27.35 9.25 5.05
N GLY A 400 28.29 8.85 4.17
CA GLY A 400 28.52 9.49 2.88
C GLY A 400 28.73 11.00 3.03
N SER A 401 27.86 11.81 2.41
CA SER A 401 27.93 13.28 2.47
C SER A 401 27.18 13.89 3.67
N LEU A 402 26.48 13.07 4.45
CA LEU A 402 25.70 13.50 5.61
C LEU A 402 26.54 13.40 6.90
N LYS A 403 26.55 14.47 7.70
CA LYS A 403 27.12 14.47 9.06
C LYS A 403 25.99 14.51 10.08
N PHE A 404 25.97 13.55 10.98
CA PHE A 404 24.97 13.44 12.03
C PHE A 404 25.56 13.81 13.38
N ALA A 405 24.77 14.49 14.20
CA ALA A 405 25.05 14.74 15.60
C ALA A 405 23.79 14.50 16.44
N VAL A 406 23.88 13.60 17.41
CA VAL A 406 22.82 13.41 18.41
C VAL A 406 22.94 14.49 19.47
N LEU A 407 21.84 15.18 19.74
CA LEU A 407 21.76 16.25 20.74
C LEU A 407 21.02 15.82 22.01
N HIS A 408 20.11 14.84 21.89
CA HIS A 408 19.26 14.30 22.96
C HIS A 408 18.90 12.84 22.66
N PRO A 409 18.65 11.96 23.65
CA PRO A 409 18.82 12.13 25.10
C PRO A 409 20.27 12.10 25.58
N SER A 410 20.55 12.67 26.75
CA SER A 410 21.84 12.52 27.44
C SER A 410 21.95 11.18 28.18
N HIS A 411 23.15 10.79 28.60
CA HIS A 411 23.36 9.56 29.38
C HIS A 411 22.51 9.52 30.65
N SER A 412 22.43 10.62 31.40
CA SER A 412 21.65 10.71 32.63
C SER A 412 20.14 10.59 32.41
N ASP A 413 19.64 10.92 31.22
CA ASP A 413 18.22 10.75 30.89
C ASP A 413 17.80 9.28 30.87
N TYR A 414 18.71 8.38 30.50
CA TYR A 414 18.47 6.93 30.49
C TYR A 414 18.48 6.30 31.89
N GLU A 415 19.15 6.94 32.84
CA GLU A 415 19.17 6.52 34.24
C GLU A 415 17.89 6.96 34.97
N ALA A 416 17.29 8.05 34.50
CA ALA A 416 16.02 8.56 35.00
C ALA A 416 14.83 7.85 34.33
N LYS A 417 13.79 7.53 35.11
CA LYS A 417 12.50 7.05 34.57
C LYS A 417 11.72 8.22 33.97
N ARG A 418 12.12 8.70 32.79
CA ARG A 418 11.47 9.82 32.09
C ARG A 418 10.29 9.35 31.22
N ALA A 419 9.38 10.28 30.91
CA ALA A 419 8.35 10.06 29.92
C ALA A 419 8.97 9.82 28.53
N THR A 420 8.27 9.07 27.68
CA THR A 420 8.74 8.68 26.35
C THR A 420 9.10 9.87 25.47
N ASN A 421 8.30 10.94 25.48
CA ASN A 421 8.55 12.17 24.74
C ASN A 421 9.87 12.85 25.15
N SER A 422 10.19 12.83 26.45
CA SER A 422 11.48 13.31 26.98
C SER A 422 12.64 12.40 26.59
N MET A 423 12.39 11.23 26.01
CA MET A 423 13.40 10.34 25.44
C MET A 423 13.52 10.48 23.92
N SER A 424 12.93 11.51 23.30
CA SER A 424 13.03 11.73 21.86
C SER A 424 14.48 11.86 21.39
N CYS A 425 14.88 11.04 20.42
CA CYS A 425 16.19 11.13 19.76
C CYS A 425 16.26 12.39 18.90
N VAL A 426 16.85 13.46 19.43
CA VAL A 426 17.02 14.72 18.69
C VAL A 426 18.32 14.67 17.90
N VAL A 427 18.25 14.81 16.58
CA VAL A 427 19.38 14.65 15.68
C VAL A 427 19.50 15.85 14.76
N LEU A 428 20.69 16.44 14.71
CA LEU A 428 21.10 17.43 13.73
C LEU A 428 21.81 16.72 12.59
N ILE A 429 21.35 16.94 11.36
CA ILE A 429 21.96 16.41 10.13
C ILE A 429 22.47 17.59 9.31
N ALA A 430 23.78 17.64 9.07
CA ALA A 430 24.39 18.58 8.15
C ALA A 430 24.61 17.92 6.79
N ALA A 431 24.09 18.57 5.75
CA ALA A 431 24.14 18.17 4.35
C ALA A 431 24.70 19.33 3.52
N GLY A 432 26.02 19.40 3.38
CA GLY A 432 26.68 20.58 2.79
C GLY A 432 26.45 21.83 3.64
N ALA A 433 25.86 22.88 3.05
CA ALA A 433 25.51 24.11 3.75
C ALA A 433 24.22 24.00 4.58
N THR A 434 23.39 23.00 4.33
CA THR A 434 22.06 22.86 4.96
C THR A 434 22.12 22.03 6.24
N ARG A 435 21.41 22.48 7.26
CA ARG A 435 21.26 21.83 8.56
C ARG A 435 19.80 21.48 8.83
N LEU A 436 19.52 20.21 9.04
CA LEU A 436 18.20 19.66 9.32
C LEU A 436 18.13 19.27 10.80
N LEU A 437 17.13 19.76 11.53
CA LEU A 437 16.90 19.35 12.91
C LEU A 437 15.64 18.47 13.00
N LEU A 438 15.84 17.24 13.46
CA LEU A 438 14.80 16.24 13.70
C LEU A 438 14.61 16.09 15.20
N THR A 439 13.44 16.45 15.72
CA THR A 439 13.25 16.67 17.16
C THR A 439 12.42 15.62 17.87
N GLY A 440 11.69 14.78 17.14
CA GLY A 440 10.64 13.95 17.71
C GLY A 440 9.65 14.80 18.51
N ASP A 441 9.26 14.30 19.69
CA ASP A 441 8.25 14.92 20.54
C ASP A 441 8.84 15.59 21.78
N VAL A 442 10.10 16.06 21.66
CA VAL A 442 10.82 16.72 22.75
C VAL A 442 10.00 17.86 23.37
N PRO A 443 9.78 17.88 24.70
CA PRO A 443 9.00 18.92 25.36
C PRO A 443 9.83 20.17 25.66
N LEU A 444 9.16 21.30 25.95
CA LEU A 444 9.75 22.61 26.24
C LEU A 444 10.93 22.59 27.24
N ILE A 445 10.85 21.77 28.28
CA ILE A 445 11.90 21.66 29.30
C ILE A 445 13.20 21.09 28.70
N ASP A 446 13.07 20.09 27.83
CA ASP A 446 14.19 19.44 27.16
C ASP A 446 14.71 20.29 25.98
N GLU A 447 13.82 21.01 25.29
CA GLU A 447 14.22 22.05 24.32
C GLU A 447 15.10 23.12 24.96
N SER A 448 14.72 23.59 26.16
CA SER A 448 15.48 24.60 26.88
C SER A 448 16.84 24.06 27.35
N ALA A 449 16.88 22.81 27.81
CA ALA A 449 18.13 22.14 28.17
C ALA A 449 19.06 21.94 26.97
N LEU A 450 18.51 21.66 25.78
CA LEU A 450 19.27 21.56 24.53
C LEU A 450 19.96 22.89 24.20
N ILE A 451 19.21 23.99 24.22
CA ILE A 451 19.76 25.32 23.94
C ILE A 451 20.75 25.77 25.01
N ALA A 452 20.52 25.43 26.28
CA ALA A 452 21.47 25.74 27.35
C ALA A 452 22.82 25.03 27.14
N ARG A 453 22.82 23.81 26.58
CA ARG A 453 24.05 23.07 26.24
C ARG A 453 24.73 23.61 24.99
N ASP A 454 23.95 24.06 24.01
CA ASP A 454 24.46 24.64 22.76
C ASP A 454 23.69 25.92 22.36
N PRO A 455 24.08 27.09 22.90
CA PRO A 455 23.47 28.38 22.55
C PRO A 455 23.73 28.80 21.09
N ALA A 456 24.68 28.15 20.42
CA ALA A 456 25.04 28.40 19.03
C ALA A 456 24.35 27.44 18.06
N LEU A 457 23.43 26.59 18.53
CA LEU A 457 22.70 25.65 17.68
C LEU A 457 21.94 26.39 16.56
N ARG A 458 22.12 25.93 15.32
CA ARG A 458 21.45 26.48 14.13
C ARG A 458 20.92 25.37 13.25
N ALA A 459 19.76 25.58 12.64
CA ALA A 459 19.16 24.68 11.67
C ALA A 459 18.41 25.49 10.62
N ASP A 460 18.47 25.09 9.35
CA ASP A 460 17.77 25.74 8.23
C ASP A 460 16.36 25.16 8.03
N TRP A 461 16.19 23.89 8.39
CA TRP A 461 14.95 23.14 8.30
C TRP A 461 14.66 22.41 9.62
N LEU A 462 13.40 22.43 10.05
CA LEU A 462 12.94 21.86 11.31
C LEU A 462 11.76 20.90 11.11
N ALA A 463 11.88 19.67 11.57
CA ALA A 463 10.71 18.86 11.88
C ALA A 463 10.07 19.43 13.16
N VAL A 464 8.84 19.92 13.07
CA VAL A 464 8.19 20.63 14.18
C VAL A 464 8.05 19.69 15.37
N PRO A 465 8.58 20.05 16.56
CA PRO A 465 8.45 19.24 17.76
C PRO A 465 7.01 18.86 18.08
N HIS A 466 6.79 17.58 18.39
CA HIS A 466 5.53 17.05 18.92
C HIS A 466 4.31 17.40 18.04
N HIS A 467 4.51 17.33 16.72
CA HIS A 467 3.51 17.63 15.70
C HIS A 467 2.90 19.03 15.80
N GLY A 468 3.52 19.93 16.56
CA GLY A 468 3.02 21.27 16.89
C GLY A 468 2.14 21.34 18.14
N SER A 469 2.34 20.46 19.13
CA SER A 469 1.73 20.57 20.46
C SER A 469 2.17 21.85 21.18
N ARG A 470 1.28 22.42 22.00
CA ARG A 470 1.60 23.56 22.87
C ARG A 470 2.68 23.28 23.92
N SER A 471 2.95 22.00 24.21
CA SER A 471 3.98 21.56 25.16
C SER A 471 5.39 21.52 24.57
N SER A 472 5.56 21.97 23.33
CA SER A 472 6.83 22.05 22.60
C SER A 472 6.87 23.33 21.74
N SER A 473 7.91 23.47 20.90
CA SER A 473 8.16 24.64 20.05
C SER A 473 8.22 25.95 20.86
N GLY A 474 9.08 25.97 21.87
CA GLY A 474 9.32 27.14 22.72
C GLY A 474 10.01 28.29 21.97
N ALA A 475 9.76 29.53 22.42
CA ALA A 475 10.38 30.72 21.83
C ALA A 475 11.91 30.63 21.81
N LEU A 476 12.53 30.20 22.93
CA LEU A 476 13.98 30.07 23.06
C LEU A 476 14.58 29.16 21.97
N LEU A 477 13.97 28.01 21.69
CA LEU A 477 14.41 27.11 20.63
C LEU A 477 14.31 27.81 19.27
N LEU A 478 13.14 28.35 18.93
CA LEU A 478 12.89 28.95 17.62
C LEU A 478 13.77 30.18 17.35
N ASP A 479 14.00 31.02 18.36
CA ASP A 479 14.86 32.20 18.27
C ASP A 479 16.34 31.82 18.10
N THR A 480 16.76 30.71 18.71
CA THR A 480 18.14 30.23 18.62
C THR A 480 18.43 29.57 17.26
N LEU A 481 17.51 28.75 16.74
CA LEU A 481 17.75 27.96 15.53
C LEU A 481 17.90 28.80 14.26
N GLY A 482 17.09 29.84 14.10
CA GLY A 482 17.05 30.66 12.88
C GLY A 482 16.55 29.92 11.64
N ALA A 483 15.67 28.92 11.79
CA ALA A 483 15.19 28.09 10.69
C ALA A 483 14.38 28.87 9.65
N GLY A 484 14.64 28.62 8.37
CA GLY A 484 13.87 29.21 7.27
C GLY A 484 12.56 28.47 6.98
N SER A 485 12.51 27.17 7.30
CA SER A 485 11.35 26.33 7.05
C SER A 485 11.13 25.30 8.16
N ALA A 486 9.86 24.96 8.39
CA ALA A 486 9.45 23.95 9.35
C ALA A 486 8.24 23.16 8.85
N VAL A 487 8.13 21.88 9.25
CA VAL A 487 6.99 21.04 8.87
C VAL A 487 6.39 20.31 10.06
N ALA A 488 5.07 20.46 10.21
CA ALA A 488 4.27 19.65 11.13
C ALA A 488 3.66 18.47 10.39
N GLN A 489 4.03 17.25 10.80
CA GLN A 489 3.38 16.03 10.34
C GLN A 489 2.17 15.73 11.23
N ALA A 490 1.01 16.25 10.81
CA ALA A 490 -0.23 16.12 11.56
C ALA A 490 -1.28 15.39 10.72
N GLY A 491 -2.20 14.69 11.39
CA GLY A 491 -3.32 14.03 10.73
C GLY A 491 -4.48 14.98 10.45
N TYR A 492 -5.16 14.81 9.31
CA TYR A 492 -6.38 15.57 9.02
C TYR A 492 -7.44 15.33 10.09
N ARG A 493 -7.95 16.41 10.70
CA ARG A 493 -8.92 16.38 11.82
C ARG A 493 -8.48 15.45 12.97
N ASN A 494 -7.17 15.41 13.26
CA ASN A 494 -6.65 14.61 14.36
C ASN A 494 -7.29 15.02 15.71
N ARG A 495 -7.45 14.03 16.60
CA ARG A 495 -8.07 14.21 17.92
C ARG A 495 -7.33 15.18 18.85
N PHE A 496 -6.04 15.38 18.61
CA PHE A 496 -5.17 16.24 19.43
C PHE A 496 -5.31 17.71 19.08
N ARG A 497 -5.94 18.03 17.94
CA ARG A 497 -6.03 19.38 17.36
C ARG A 497 -4.65 19.98 17.08
N HIS A 498 -3.69 19.14 16.70
CA HIS A 498 -2.37 19.57 16.27
C HIS A 498 -2.37 19.98 14.78
N PRO A 499 -1.49 20.90 14.37
CA PRO A 499 -0.70 21.78 15.23
C PRO A 499 -1.60 22.79 15.97
N ASP A 500 -1.24 23.14 17.20
CA ASP A 500 -1.97 24.13 18.00
C ASP A 500 -1.83 25.53 17.35
N PRO A 501 -2.91 26.33 17.24
CA PRO A 501 -2.87 27.65 16.61
C PRO A 501 -1.83 28.60 17.21
N GLU A 502 -1.58 28.53 18.53
CA GLU A 502 -0.56 29.37 19.17
C GLU A 502 0.85 28.98 18.71
N VAL A 503 1.10 27.69 18.53
CA VAL A 503 2.38 27.20 18.01
C VAL A 503 2.57 27.70 16.58
N VAL A 504 1.56 27.55 15.72
CA VAL A 504 1.60 28.08 14.34
C VAL A 504 1.90 29.58 14.33
N ALA A 505 1.27 30.36 15.21
CA ALA A 505 1.51 31.80 15.34
C ALA A 505 2.96 32.12 15.73
N ARG A 506 3.61 31.32 16.59
CA ARG A 506 5.04 31.52 16.95
C ARG A 506 5.97 31.37 15.75
N TYR A 507 5.70 30.41 14.86
CA TYR A 507 6.46 30.22 13.62
C TYR A 507 6.23 31.38 12.65
N GLN A 508 4.97 31.79 12.47
CA GLN A 508 4.60 32.89 11.57
C GLN A 508 5.20 34.24 12.02
N ALA A 509 5.20 34.52 13.33
CA ALA A 509 5.80 35.74 13.89
C ALA A 509 7.30 35.87 13.58
N ARG A 510 7.99 34.74 13.39
CA ARG A 510 9.41 34.66 13.02
C ARG A 510 9.65 34.55 11.52
N ARG A 511 8.59 34.64 10.70
CA ARG A 511 8.63 34.46 9.25
C ARG A 511 9.21 33.11 8.81
N ILE A 512 9.08 32.09 9.66
CA ILE A 512 9.45 30.70 9.32
C ILE A 512 8.36 30.13 8.43
N GLN A 513 8.72 29.59 7.28
CA GLN A 513 7.76 28.94 6.38
C GLN A 513 7.22 27.67 7.04
N PHE A 514 5.94 27.68 7.40
CA PHE A 514 5.31 26.58 8.15
C PHE A 514 4.45 25.71 7.24
N PHE A 515 4.90 24.48 7.01
CA PHE A 515 4.22 23.49 6.19
C PHE A 515 3.47 22.47 7.05
N ARG A 516 2.39 21.92 6.50
CA ARG A 516 1.58 20.88 7.15
C ARG A 516 1.25 19.76 6.17
N THR A 517 1.46 18.50 6.58
CA THR A 517 1.17 17.33 5.73
C THR A 517 -0.33 17.09 5.56
N ASP A 518 -1.16 17.36 6.57
CA ASP A 518 -2.61 17.25 6.46
C ASP A 518 -3.24 18.20 5.44
N HIS A 519 -2.53 19.26 5.02
CA HIS A 519 -2.95 20.15 3.95
C HIS A 519 -2.23 19.85 2.63
N SER A 520 -0.93 19.61 2.69
CA SER A 520 -0.05 19.57 1.51
C SER A 520 0.20 18.16 0.95
N GLY A 521 -0.25 17.11 1.66
CA GLY A 521 0.27 15.76 1.46
C GLY A 521 1.74 15.68 1.90
N ALA A 522 2.49 14.72 1.36
CA ALA A 522 3.92 14.67 1.61
C ALA A 522 4.59 15.96 1.08
N VAL A 523 5.51 16.50 1.87
CA VAL A 523 6.28 17.71 1.51
C VAL A 523 7.72 17.31 1.29
N GLN A 524 8.25 17.63 0.11
CA GLN A 524 9.63 17.33 -0.26
C GLN A 524 10.40 18.63 -0.48
N TRP A 525 11.55 18.75 0.17
CA TRP A 525 12.56 19.75 -0.13
C TRP A 525 13.67 19.09 -0.92
N ARG A 526 14.13 19.74 -1.99
CA ARG A 526 15.38 19.40 -2.66
C ARG A 526 16.35 20.54 -2.40
N PHE A 527 17.30 20.31 -1.50
CA PHE A 527 18.36 21.25 -1.17
C PHE A 527 19.51 21.07 -2.14
N ALA A 528 19.92 22.16 -2.78
CA ALA A 528 21.16 22.21 -3.55
C ALA A 528 22.35 22.51 -2.62
N ARG A 529 23.57 22.33 -3.15
CA ARG A 529 24.81 22.49 -2.39
C ARG A 529 25.03 23.91 -1.84
N ASP A 530 24.47 24.93 -2.48
CA ASP A 530 24.54 26.33 -2.06
C ASP A 530 23.52 26.69 -0.97
N GLY A 531 22.71 25.73 -0.52
CA GLY A 531 21.68 25.92 0.50
C GLY A 531 20.33 26.40 -0.07
N SER A 532 20.22 26.68 -1.37
CA SER A 532 18.94 26.95 -2.00
C SER A 532 18.07 25.68 -1.99
N SER A 533 16.74 25.85 -1.93
CA SER A 533 15.82 24.72 -1.91
C SER A 533 14.61 24.93 -2.80
N THR A 534 14.14 23.84 -3.41
CA THR A 534 12.84 23.78 -4.07
C THR A 534 11.90 22.91 -3.26
N VAL A 535 10.66 23.34 -3.08
CA VAL A 535 9.66 22.67 -2.24
C VAL A 535 8.53 22.14 -3.11
N TYR A 536 8.24 20.84 -2.96
CA TYR A 536 7.18 20.13 -3.68
C TYR A 536 6.10 19.71 -2.69
N LEU A 537 4.87 20.12 -2.96
CA LEU A 537 3.69 19.83 -2.16
C LEU A 537 2.83 18.80 -2.90
N THR A 538 2.90 17.54 -2.50
CA THR A 538 2.35 16.40 -3.29
C THR A 538 0.87 16.57 -3.63
N ARG A 539 0.07 17.09 -2.70
CA ARG A 539 -1.38 17.28 -2.92
C ARG A 539 -1.68 18.42 -3.89
N LEU A 540 -0.81 19.42 -3.99
CA LEU A 540 -0.95 20.53 -4.92
C LEU A 540 -0.38 20.20 -6.30
N SER A 541 0.82 19.61 -6.37
CA SER A 541 1.46 19.23 -7.64
C SER A 541 0.75 18.06 -8.33
N GLY A 542 0.16 17.15 -7.56
CA GLY A 542 -0.62 16.00 -8.04
C GLY A 542 -2.13 16.14 -7.83
N ALA A 543 -2.66 17.37 -7.80
CA ALA A 543 -4.05 17.61 -7.45
C ALA A 543 -5.02 16.86 -8.37
N ARG A 544 -5.94 16.11 -7.76
CA ARG A 544 -7.07 15.44 -8.43
C ARG A 544 -8.36 16.13 -8.04
N TYR A 545 -9.42 16.00 -8.85
CA TYR A 545 -10.71 16.66 -8.57
C TYR A 545 -11.32 16.23 -7.22
N TRP A 546 -10.89 15.08 -6.69
CA TRP A 546 -11.35 14.50 -5.43
C TRP A 546 -10.47 14.79 -4.22
N HIS A 547 -9.32 15.45 -4.40
CA HIS A 547 -8.52 15.87 -3.26
C HIS A 547 -9.15 17.09 -2.61
N ASN A 548 -9.43 16.99 -1.32
CA ASN A 548 -9.81 18.16 -0.54
C ASN A 548 -8.65 19.17 -0.58
N ARG A 549 -8.96 20.42 -0.92
CA ARG A 549 -8.01 21.54 -0.93
C ARG A 549 -8.34 22.44 0.26
N PRO A 550 -7.98 22.07 1.50
CA PRO A 550 -8.10 23.00 2.61
C PRO A 550 -7.31 24.25 2.26
N GLY A 551 -7.93 25.43 2.46
CA GLY A 551 -7.42 26.73 2.02
C GLY A 551 -5.90 26.84 2.14
N VAL A 552 -5.24 27.03 1.01
CA VAL A 552 -3.79 27.11 0.92
C VAL A 552 -3.32 28.30 1.76
N THR A 553 -2.52 28.04 2.79
CA THR A 553 -1.93 29.12 3.59
C THR A 553 -1.01 29.99 2.72
N PRO A 554 -0.88 31.30 3.01
CA PRO A 554 -0.16 32.25 2.15
C PRO A 554 1.31 31.90 1.84
N ALA A 555 1.92 31.00 2.62
CA ALA A 555 3.29 30.52 2.43
C ALA A 555 3.51 29.69 1.15
N ALA A 556 2.45 29.20 0.49
CA ALA A 556 2.58 28.43 -0.75
C ALA A 556 2.80 29.29 -2.02
N ALA A 557 2.76 30.63 -1.91
CA ALA A 557 2.90 31.52 -3.06
C ALA A 557 4.30 31.49 -3.73
N GLY A 558 5.30 30.90 -3.08
CA GLY A 558 6.65 30.69 -3.63
C GLY A 558 6.94 29.29 -4.15
N ALA A 559 6.00 28.34 -4.07
CA ALA A 559 6.21 26.96 -4.51
C ALA A 559 5.89 26.82 -6.01
N THR A 560 6.88 26.50 -6.83
CA THR A 560 6.66 26.20 -8.26
C THR A 560 5.93 24.88 -8.42
N PRO A 561 4.76 24.84 -9.09
CA PRO A 561 4.13 23.59 -9.49
C PRO A 561 4.99 22.97 -10.61
N VAL A 562 5.63 21.84 -10.33
CA VAL A 562 6.31 21.03 -11.34
C VAL A 562 5.73 19.63 -11.27
N THR A 563 5.30 19.12 -12.42
CA THR A 563 4.84 17.75 -12.59
C THR A 563 6.00 16.78 -12.31
N PRO A 564 5.77 15.61 -11.69
CA PRO A 564 6.83 14.61 -11.46
C PRO A 564 7.44 14.04 -12.76
N GLU A 565 6.87 14.37 -13.91
CA GLU A 565 7.38 14.01 -15.24
C GLU A 565 7.80 15.30 -15.96
N GLY A 566 9.05 15.32 -16.43
CA GLY A 566 9.55 16.41 -17.25
C GLY A 566 8.71 16.60 -18.50
N ASN A 567 8.47 17.86 -18.86
CA ASN A 567 7.83 18.35 -20.08
C ASN A 567 6.43 17.79 -20.41
N ALA A 568 5.38 18.49 -19.99
CA ALA A 568 4.29 18.89 -20.89
C ALA A 568 3.32 19.91 -20.23
N ALA A 569 3.25 21.09 -20.86
CA ALA A 569 2.13 22.03 -21.01
C ALA A 569 1.25 22.40 -19.79
N ALA A 570 1.26 23.70 -19.51
CA ALA A 570 0.30 24.42 -18.69
C ALA A 570 -1.16 24.13 -19.10
N ALA A 571 -2.05 24.02 -18.11
CA ALA A 571 -3.50 24.03 -18.33
C ALA A 571 -4.20 24.83 -17.21
N ASP A 572 -5.17 25.62 -17.67
CA ASP A 572 -5.86 26.72 -17.01
C ASP A 572 -6.49 26.43 -15.64
N ALA A 573 -6.47 27.45 -14.79
CA ALA A 573 -7.16 27.48 -13.52
C ALA A 573 -8.68 27.55 -13.72
N ILE A 574 -9.38 26.48 -13.37
CA ILE A 574 -10.84 26.50 -13.19
C ILE A 574 -11.13 27.14 -11.81
N PRO A 575 -11.93 28.22 -11.73
CA PRO A 575 -12.29 28.82 -10.45
C PRO A 575 -13.09 27.82 -9.61
N GLY A 576 -12.71 27.66 -8.35
CA GLY A 576 -13.40 26.79 -7.40
C GLY A 576 -14.83 27.27 -7.12
N PRO A 577 -15.74 26.37 -6.71
CA PRO A 577 -17.11 26.74 -6.35
C PRO A 577 -17.13 27.58 -5.06
N PRO A 578 -18.15 28.45 -4.90
CA PRO A 578 -18.29 29.30 -3.71
C PRO A 578 -18.58 28.46 -2.45
N GLU A 579 -18.10 28.94 -1.30
CA GLU A 579 -18.29 28.36 0.03
C GLU A 579 -19.77 28.05 0.33
N PRO A 580 -20.09 26.89 0.94
CA PRO A 580 -21.37 26.71 1.59
C PRO A 580 -21.28 27.05 3.09
N TYR A 581 -22.05 28.08 3.45
CA TYR A 581 -22.76 28.27 4.72
C TYR A 581 -21.95 28.46 6.01
N ALA A 582 -21.63 29.73 6.27
CA ALA A 582 -21.79 30.31 7.61
C ALA A 582 -23.30 30.44 7.92
N GLY A 583 -23.78 29.87 9.02
CA GLY A 583 -25.16 30.10 9.45
C GLY A 583 -25.69 29.17 10.54
N ARG A 584 -25.59 29.66 11.78
CA ARG A 584 -26.25 29.24 13.04
C ARG A 584 -25.64 28.07 13.81
#